data_AF-A0A946ESK5-F1
#
_entry.id   AF-A0A946ESK5-F1
#
_cell.length_a   1.000
_cell.length_b   1.000
_cell.length_c   1.000
_cell.angle_alpha   90.00
_cell.angle_beta   90.00
_cell.angle_gamma   90.00
#
_symmetry.space_group_name_H-M   'P 1'
#
loop_
_entity.id
_entity.type
_entity.pdbx_description
1 polymer ?
#
loop_
_entity_poly.entity_id
_entity_poly.type
_entity_poly.pdbx_seq_one_letter_code
_entity_poly.pdbx_strand_id
1 'polypeptide(L)' 'MVAESPEFTMNFALLAASYAALGQSENAKVQPEKIKQISPAFTISYVPNVVPYKHPGDLAIFVNWLREAGLPE' A
#
# COMPACT_ATOMS: atom_id res chain seq x y z
N MET A 1 -18.69 -3.37 -16.05
CA MET A 1 -17.74 -2.67 -15.15
C MET A 1 -17.40 -3.64 -14.05
N VAL A 2 -16.20 -4.22 -14.06
CA VAL A 2 -15.71 -4.94 -12.88
C VAL A 2 -15.53 -3.85 -11.83
N ALA A 3 -16.29 -3.90 -10.74
CA ALA A 3 -16.04 -3.00 -9.62
C ALA A 3 -14.57 -3.18 -9.24
N GLU A 4 -13.80 -2.08 -9.21
CA GLU A 4 -12.51 -2.10 -8.52
C GLU A 4 -12.80 -2.71 -7.15
N SER A 5 -12.26 -3.89 -6.85
CA SER A 5 -12.44 -4.52 -5.55
C SER A 5 -11.35 -3.96 -4.64
N PRO A 6 -11.60 -2.91 -3.82
CA PRO A 6 -10.60 -2.33 -2.93
C PRO A 6 -9.99 -3.37 -1.97
N GLU A 7 -10.71 -4.46 -1.74
CA GLU A 7 -10.27 -5.64 -0.98
C GLU A 7 -8.95 -6.24 -1.52
N PHE A 8 -8.73 -6.23 -2.84
CA PHE A 8 -7.50 -6.70 -3.45
C PHE A 8 -6.38 -5.66 -3.42
N THR A 9 -6.71 -4.39 -3.56
CA THR A 9 -5.72 -3.30 -3.59
C THR A 9 -4.96 -3.17 -2.27
N MET A 10 -5.67 -3.30 -1.14
CA MET A 10 -5.05 -3.26 0.18
C MET A 10 -4.11 -4.44 0.44
N ASN A 11 -4.36 -5.62 -0.14
CA ASN A 11 -3.45 -6.76 -0.02
C ASN A 11 -2.10 -6.48 -0.70
N PHE A 12 -2.11 -5.81 -1.85
CA PHE A 12 -0.87 -5.41 -2.52
C PHE A 12 -0.16 -4.30 -1.75
N ALA A 13 -0.89 -3.35 -1.15
CA ALA A 13 -0.28 -2.34 -0.28
C ALA A 13 0.38 -2.99 0.94
N LEU A 14 -0.29 -3.96 1.58
CA LEU A 14 0.27 -4.71 2.70
C LEU A 14 1.53 -5.50 2.30
N LEU A 15 1.52 -6.17 1.15
CA LEU A 15 2.70 -6.85 0.62
C LEU A 15 3.84 -5.85 0.36
N ALA A 16 3.54 -4.70 -0.26
CA ALA A 16 4.51 -3.65 -0.55
C ALA A 16 5.22 -3.21 0.73
N ALA A 17 4.43 -2.86 1.76
CA ALA A 17 4.95 -2.43 3.05
C ALA A 17 5.73 -3.54 3.76
N SER A 18 5.24 -4.79 3.71
CA SER A 18 5.93 -5.93 4.33
C SER A 18 7.30 -6.20 3.68
N TYR A 19 7.38 -6.14 2.35
CA TYR A 19 8.65 -6.28 1.65
C TYR A 19 9.61 -5.13 1.93
N ALA A 20 9.11 -3.89 1.98
CA ALA A 20 9.92 -2.74 2.37
C ALA A 20 10.45 -2.88 3.81
N ALA A 21 9.59 -3.30 4.74
CA ALA A 21 9.97 -3.57 6.14
C ALA A 21 11.06 -4.64 6.28
N LEU A 22 11.08 -5.64 5.39
CA LEU A 22 12.08 -6.70 5.34
C LEU A 22 13.33 -6.33 4.52
N GLY A 23 13.44 -5.09 4.01
CA GLY A 23 14.54 -4.65 3.15
C GLY A 23 14.51 -5.23 1.73
N GLN A 24 13.44 -5.92 1.35
CA GLN A 24 13.26 -6.54 0.02
C GLN A 24 12.74 -5.52 -0.99
N SER A 25 13.56 -4.51 -1.27
CA SER A 25 13.18 -3.34 -2.08
C SER A 25 12.66 -3.67 -3.48
N GLU A 26 13.22 -4.70 -4.13
CA GLU A 26 12.77 -5.12 -5.46
C GLU A 26 11.35 -5.69 -5.43
N ASN A 27 11.06 -6.57 -4.47
CA ASN A 27 9.73 -7.16 -4.28
C ASN A 27 8.69 -6.10 -3.84
N ALA A 28 9.12 -5.12 -3.05
CA ALA A 28 8.26 -4.02 -2.62
C ALA A 28 7.76 -3.20 -3.81
N LYS A 29 8.65 -2.84 -4.74
CA LYS A 29 8.37 -2.00 -5.92
C LYS A 29 7.48 -2.65 -6.98
N VAL A 30 7.39 -3.98 -7.00
CA VAL A 30 6.50 -4.71 -7.94
C VAL A 30 5.02 -4.50 -7.60
N GLN A 31 4.67 -4.28 -6.34
CA GLN A 31 3.28 -4.21 -5.91
C GLN A 31 2.55 -2.91 -6.30
N PRO A 32 3.16 -1.70 -6.23
CA PRO A 32 2.53 -0.48 -6.74
C PRO A 32 2.07 -0.58 -8.20
N GLU A 33 2.79 -1.31 -9.06
CA GLU A 33 2.35 -1.53 -10.45
C GLU A 33 1.06 -2.35 -10.55
N LYS A 34 0.87 -3.35 -9.68
CA LYS A 34 -0.38 -4.12 -9.60
C LYS A 34 -1.53 -3.27 -9.06
N ILE A 35 -1.25 -2.44 -8.04
CA ILE A 35 -2.21 -1.48 -7.50
C ILE A 35 -2.68 -0.54 -8.61
N LYS A 36 -1.75 0.02 -9.38
CA LYS A 36 -2.05 0.93 -10.50
C LYS A 36 -2.91 0.28 -11.58
N GLN A 37 -2.75 -1.02 -11.84
CA GLN A 37 -3.60 -1.76 -12.79
C GLN A 37 -5.03 -1.98 -12.28
N ILE A 38 -5.22 -2.09 -10.97
CA ILE A 38 -6.52 -2.40 -10.33
C ILE A 38 -7.28 -1.12 -9.97
N SER A 39 -6.59 -0.15 -9.38
CA SER A 39 -7.15 1.12 -8.92
C SER A 39 -6.10 2.23 -9.10
N PRO A 40 -6.06 2.88 -10.27
CA PRO A 40 -5.11 3.96 -10.58
C PRO A 40 -5.24 5.17 -9.64
N ALA A 41 -6.39 5.33 -8.98
CA ALA A 41 -6.66 6.40 -8.03
C ALA A 41 -6.24 6.07 -6.59
N PHE A 42 -5.73 4.86 -6.33
CA PHE A 42 -5.26 4.48 -5.00
C PHE A 42 -3.96 5.22 -4.66
N THR A 43 -3.95 5.83 -3.49
CA THR A 43 -2.85 6.64 -2.98
C THR A 43 -2.57 6.35 -1.51
N ILE A 44 -1.40 6.74 -1.03
CA ILE A 44 -1.02 6.64 0.39
C ILE A 44 -2.00 7.43 1.26
N SER A 45 -2.47 8.59 0.81
CA SER A 45 -3.47 9.39 1.53
C SER A 45 -4.82 8.71 1.75
N TYR A 46 -5.15 7.68 0.95
CA TYR A 46 -6.36 6.88 1.16
C TYR A 46 -6.24 5.88 2.32
N VAL A 47 -5.02 5.42 2.62
CA VAL A 47 -4.73 4.35 3.59
C VAL A 47 -5.29 4.64 5.01
N PRO A 48 -5.12 5.84 5.59
CA PRO A 48 -5.67 6.14 6.91
C PRO A 48 -7.19 6.00 7.02
N ASN A 49 -7.92 6.10 5.90
CA ASN A 49 -9.38 6.01 5.89
C ASN A 49 -9.89 4.57 5.91
N VAL A 50 -9.05 3.60 5.57
CA VAL A 50 -9.46 2.20 5.39
C VAL A 50 -8.80 1.22 6.35
N VAL A 51 -7.64 1.56 6.93
CA VAL A 51 -6.94 0.65 7.84
C VAL A 51 -7.16 1.06 9.30
N PRO A 52 -7.80 0.22 10.13
CA PRO A 52 -8.14 0.57 11.51
C PRO A 52 -6.95 0.34 12.46
N TYR A 53 -5.82 1.01 12.22
CA TYR A 53 -4.67 0.94 13.13
C TYR A 53 -5.02 1.60 14.47
N LYS A 54 -4.91 0.83 15.56
CA LYS A 54 -5.19 1.30 16.92
C LYS A 54 -4.17 2.34 17.42
N HIS A 55 -2.92 2.23 16.95
CA HIS A 55 -1.83 3.11 17.35
C HIS A 55 -1.39 3.98 16.17
N PRO A 56 -1.42 5.32 16.30
CA PRO A 56 -1.01 6.22 15.21
C PRO A 56 0.45 6.04 14.76
N GLY A 57 1.34 5.60 15.67
CA GLY A 57 2.73 5.30 15.34
C GLY A 57 2.88 4.14 14.35
N ASP A 58 2.07 3.09 14.51
CA ASP A 58 2.09 1.94 13.61
C ASP A 58 1.60 2.33 12.21
N LEU A 59 0.56 3.17 12.14
CA LEU A 59 0.08 3.73 10.87
C LEU A 59 1.16 4.57 10.18
N ALA A 60 1.90 5.40 10.92
CA ALA A 60 2.96 6.23 10.37
C ALA A 60 4.11 5.37 9.79
N ILE A 61 4.50 4.30 10.50
CA ILE A 61 5.51 3.34 10.02
C ILE A 61 5.01 2.64 8.75
N PHE A 62 3.76 2.17 8.75
CA PHE A 62 3.15 1.53 7.59
C PHE A 62 3.13 2.46 6.36
N VAL A 63 2.68 3.70 6.53
CA VAL A 63 2.70 4.73 5.49
C VAL A 63 4.12 4.99 4.98
N ASN A 64 5.12 4.99 5.85
CA ASN A 64 6.51 5.17 5.43
C ASN A 64 7.00 4.02 4.54
N TRP A 65 6.69 2.77 4.89
CA TRP A 65 7.04 1.63 4.05
C TRP A 65 6.34 1.63 2.70
N LEU A 66 5.10 2.14 2.62
CA LEU A 66 4.43 2.32 1.33
C LEU A 66 5.13 3.37 0.45
N ARG A 67 5.63 4.45 1.06
CA ARG A 67 6.44 5.46 0.36
C ARG A 67 7.76 4.88 -0.14
N GLU A 68 8.44 4.09 0.68
CA GLU A 68 9.67 3.38 0.30
C GLU A 68 9.43 2.38 -0.83
N ALA A 69 8.26 1.74 -0.85
CA ALA A 69 7.83 0.85 -1.93
C ALA A 69 7.49 1.60 -3.22
N GLY A 70 7.31 2.92 -3.19
CA GLY A 70 7.06 3.77 -4.36
C GLY A 70 5.57 3.97 -4.68
N LEU A 71 4.67 3.81 -3.71
CA LEU A 71 3.27 4.20 -3.91
C LEU A 71 3.13 5.72 -4.04
N PRO A 72 2.17 6.21 -4.87
CA PRO A 72 1.87 7.64 -4.98
C PRO A 72 1.16 8.19 -3.73
N GLU A 73 1.36 9.48 -3.44
CA GLU A 73 0.77 10.21 -2.30
C GLU A 73 -0.72 10.47 -2.43
#